data_AF-A0A1J3IDM5-F1
#
_entry.id   AF-A0A1J3IDM5-F1
#
_cell.length_a   1.000
_cell.length_b   1.000
_cell.length_c   1.000
_cell.angle_alpha   90.00
_cell.angle_beta   90.00
_cell.angle_gamma   90.00
#
_symmetry.space_group_name_H-M   'P 1'
#
loop_
_entity.id
_entity.type
_entity.pdbx_description
1 polymer ?
#
loop_
_entity_poly.entity_id
_entity_poly.type
_entity_poly.pdbx_seq_one_letter_code
_entity_poly.pdbx_strand_id
1 'polypeptide(L)'
;GNSRGTQMPTGQHHMVRTDTLELKSEIEKKIGRAKTESYLNLLSKFLSLKISKSDFDKLIIATVKKENIGLHNALLRGIITNVCLSKSNTT
;
A
#
# COMPACT_ATOMS: atom_id res chain seq x y z
N GLY A 1 -6.75 45.24 -26.71
CA GLY A 1 -7.11 44.30 -25.63
C GLY A 1 -6.87 42.90 -26.13
N ASN A 2 -5.91 42.18 -25.55
CA ASN A 2 -5.67 40.79 -25.93
C ASN A 2 -5.65 39.94 -24.65
N SER A 3 -6.83 39.46 -24.28
CA SER A 3 -7.06 38.61 -23.13
C SER A 3 -6.48 37.23 -23.40
N ARG A 4 -5.23 37.00 -22.96
CA ARG A 4 -4.67 35.66 -22.85
C ARG A 4 -5.33 35.00 -21.64
N GLY A 5 -6.37 34.21 -21.91
CA GLY A 5 -6.97 33.32 -20.93
C GLY A 5 -5.91 32.32 -20.47
N THR A 6 -5.37 32.54 -19.27
CA THR A 6 -4.47 31.63 -18.59
C THR A 6 -5.23 30.34 -18.33
N GLN A 7 -4.98 29.33 -19.15
CA GLN A 7 -5.33 27.94 -18.87
C GLN A 7 -4.64 27.57 -17.55
N MET A 8 -5.43 27.51 -16.48
CA MET A 8 -4.99 26.85 -15.26
C MET A 8 -5.02 25.35 -15.54
N PRO A 9 -3.89 24.63 -15.55
CA PRO A 9 -3.96 23.20 -15.38
C PRO A 9 -4.61 23.00 -14.01
N THR A 10 -5.85 22.50 -14.01
CA THR A 10 -6.46 21.97 -12.80
C THR A 10 -5.43 21.03 -12.23
N GLY A 11 -4.87 21.42 -11.08
CA GLY A 11 -3.88 20.64 -10.38
C GLY A 11 -4.51 19.29 -10.15
N GLN A 12 -4.19 18.35 -11.04
CA GLN A 12 -4.18 16.95 -10.72
C GLN A 12 -3.11 16.88 -9.65
N HIS A 13 -3.54 17.14 -8.42
CA HIS A 13 -3.07 16.43 -7.27
C HIS A 13 -3.36 14.95 -7.58
N HIS A 14 -2.56 14.38 -8.49
CA HIS A 14 -1.92 13.10 -8.30
C HIS A 14 -1.12 13.24 -6.99
N MET A 15 -1.86 13.41 -5.88
CA MET A 15 -1.45 12.78 -4.67
C MET A 15 -1.31 11.35 -5.14
N VAL A 16 -0.06 10.91 -5.19
CA VAL A 16 0.32 9.52 -5.16
C VAL A 16 -0.18 9.00 -3.80
N ARG A 17 -1.50 9.04 -3.58
CA ARG A 17 -2.23 8.05 -2.82
C ARG A 17 -1.98 6.83 -3.66
N THR A 18 -0.85 6.18 -3.36
CA THR A 18 -0.63 4.83 -3.81
C THR A 18 -1.83 4.09 -3.27
N ASP A 19 -2.85 3.91 -4.11
CA ASP A 19 -4.13 3.41 -3.67
C ASP A 19 -3.84 2.04 -3.08
N THR A 20 -3.90 1.96 -1.75
CA THR A 20 -3.63 0.71 -1.03
C THR A 20 -4.60 -0.38 -1.49
N LEU A 21 -5.74 0.02 -2.07
CA LEU A 21 -6.69 -0.84 -2.76
C LEU A 21 -6.12 -1.40 -4.08
N GLU A 22 -5.45 -0.59 -4.89
CA GLU A 22 -4.79 -1.05 -6.12
C GLU A 22 -3.63 -1.99 -5.81
N LEU A 23 -2.76 -1.63 -4.85
CA LEU A 23 -1.68 -2.51 -4.42
C LEU A 23 -2.19 -3.83 -3.81
N LYS A 24 -3.30 -3.78 -3.07
CA LYS A 24 -3.97 -4.98 -2.57
C LYS A 24 -4.51 -5.83 -3.72
N SER A 25 -5.12 -5.22 -4.73
CA SER A 25 -5.64 -5.89 -5.93
C SER A 25 -4.53 -6.53 -6.76
N GLU A 26 -3.39 -5.84 -6.91
CA GLU A 26 -2.18 -6.38 -7.57
C GLU A 26 -1.62 -7.58 -6.83
N ILE A 27 -1.55 -7.54 -5.49
CA ILE A 27 -1.16 -8.70 -4.68
C ILE A 27 -2.17 -9.83 -4.86
N GLU A 28 -3.47 -9.55 -4.83
CA GLU A 28 -4.52 -10.55 -5.04
C GLU A 28 -4.40 -11.24 -6.40
N LYS A 29 -4.08 -10.49 -7.45
CA LYS A 29 -3.80 -11.03 -8.78
C LYS A 29 -2.51 -11.86 -8.83
N LYS A 30 -1.46 -11.43 -8.12
CA LYS A 30 -0.14 -12.10 -8.12
C LYS A 30 -0.12 -13.40 -7.33
N ILE A 31 -0.68 -13.42 -6.12
CA ILE A 31 -0.58 -14.55 -5.20
C ILE A 31 -1.90 -15.30 -5.01
N GLY A 32 -3.01 -14.73 -5.48
CA GLY A 32 -4.35 -15.28 -5.32
C GLY A 32 -5.02 -14.83 -4.02
N ARG A 33 -6.36 -14.88 -4.01
CA ARG A 33 -7.21 -14.43 -2.90
C ARG A 33 -6.89 -15.13 -1.57
N ALA A 34 -6.75 -16.47 -1.58
CA ALA A 34 -6.45 -17.25 -0.37
C ALA A 34 -5.10 -16.86 0.28
N LYS A 35 -4.07 -16.64 -0.54
CA LYS A 35 -2.76 -16.20 -0.05
C LYS A 35 -2.76 -14.75 0.38
N THR A 36 -3.57 -13.90 -0.28
CA THR A 36 -3.75 -12.50 0.10
C THR A 36 -4.39 -12.37 1.46
N GLU A 37 -5.40 -13.19 1.77
CA GLU A 37 -6.02 -13.22 3.10
C GLU A 37 -5.01 -13.65 4.18
N SER A 38 -4.24 -14.70 3.90
CA SER A 38 -3.16 -15.16 4.78
C SER A 38 -2.12 -14.07 5.01
N TYR A 39 -1.71 -13.40 3.93
CA TYR A 39 -0.77 -12.28 3.95
C TYR A 39 -1.30 -11.09 4.76
N LEU A 40 -2.56 -10.68 4.57
CA LEU A 40 -3.17 -9.59 5.33
C LEU A 40 -3.30 -9.93 6.81
N ASN A 41 -3.60 -11.18 7.14
CA ASN A 41 -3.60 -11.66 8.52
C ASN A 41 -2.20 -11.60 9.15
N LEU A 42 -1.16 -12.00 8.42
CA LEU A 42 0.23 -11.86 8.85
C LEU A 42 0.63 -10.40 9.04
N LEU A 43 0.24 -9.54 8.10
CA LEU A 43 0.49 -8.10 8.16
C LEU A 43 -0.20 -7.47 9.38
N SER A 44 -1.45 -7.85 9.64
CA SER A 44 -2.19 -7.42 10.84
C SER A 44 -1.49 -7.85 12.13
N LYS A 45 -1.03 -9.11 12.19
CA LYS A 45 -0.24 -9.61 13.33
C LYS A 45 1.07 -8.84 13.50
N PHE A 46 1.76 -8.50 12.41
CA PHE A 46 3.00 -7.74 12.46
C PHE A 46 2.77 -6.30 12.94
N LEU A 47 1.74 -5.64 12.43
CA LEU A 47 1.34 -4.28 12.86
C LEU A 47 0.87 -4.27 14.32
N SER A 48 0.25 -5.36 14.79
CA SER A 48 -0.13 -5.56 16.19
C SER A 48 1.04 -6.01 17.08
N LEU A 49 2.27 -6.06 16.56
CA LEU A 49 3.47 -6.53 17.27
C LEU A 49 3.36 -7.98 17.80
N LYS A 50 2.48 -8.80 17.22
CA LYS A 50 2.28 -10.20 17.60
C LYS A 50 3.29 -11.16 16.97
N ILE A 51 4.02 -10.70 15.94
CA ILE A 51 5.07 -11.49 15.28
C ILE A 51 6.31 -10.62 15.04
N SER A 52 7.47 -11.23 15.16
CA SER A 52 8.76 -10.57 14.91
C SER A 52 8.99 -10.32 13.43
N LYS A 53 9.81 -9.31 13.09
CA LYS A 53 10.19 -9.02 11.70
C LYS A 53 10.79 -10.23 10.99
N SER A 54 11.61 -11.03 11.69
CA SER A 54 12.24 -12.23 11.13
C SER A 54 11.22 -13.32 10.77
N ASP A 55 10.22 -13.56 11.63
CA ASP A 55 9.15 -14.52 11.34
C ASP A 55 8.25 -14.03 10.22
N PHE A 56 7.91 -12.74 10.25
CA PHE A 56 7.14 -12.11 9.19
C PHE A 56 7.85 -12.26 7.83
N ASP A 57 9.14 -11.94 7.74
CA ASP A 57 9.92 -12.05 6.51
C ASP A 57 9.91 -13.48 5.93
N LYS A 58 10.12 -14.49 6.79
CA LYS A 58 10.01 -15.91 6.39
C LYS A 58 8.63 -16.26 5.85
N LEU A 59 7.57 -15.80 6.51
CA LEU A 59 6.18 -16.07 6.12
C LEU A 59 5.81 -15.34 4.82
N ILE A 60 6.34 -14.13 4.60
CA ILE A 60 6.19 -13.40 3.33
C ILE A 60 6.92 -14.14 2.21
N ILE A 61 8.15 -14.59 2.43
CA ILE A 61 8.89 -15.37 1.43
C ILE A 61 8.14 -16.67 1.10
N ALA A 62 7.57 -17.34 2.09
CA ALA A 62 6.79 -18.57 1.88
C ALA A 62 5.46 -18.30 1.13
N THR A 63 4.77 -17.22 1.45
CA THR A 63 3.42 -16.92 0.93
C THR A 63 3.48 -16.23 -0.43
N VAL A 64 4.28 -15.17 -0.52
CA VAL A 64 4.31 -14.23 -1.64
C VAL A 64 5.43 -14.58 -2.62
N LYS A 65 6.41 -15.41 -2.22
CA LYS A 65 7.67 -15.66 -2.93
C LYS A 65 8.57 -14.42 -2.98
N LYS A 66 9.88 -14.65 -3.02
CA LYS A 66 10.91 -13.59 -3.01
C LYS A 66 10.76 -12.57 -4.15
N GLU A 67 10.13 -12.95 -5.26
CA GLU A 67 9.87 -12.07 -6.41
C GLU A 67 8.89 -10.93 -6.10
N ASN A 68 7.99 -11.12 -5.13
CA ASN A 68 6.92 -10.16 -4.83
C ASN A 68 7.22 -9.31 -3.57
N ILE A 69 8.45 -9.37 -3.05
CA ILE A 69 8.89 -8.56 -1.89
C ILE A 69 8.81 -7.06 -2.20
N GLY A 70 9.05 -6.66 -3.45
CA GLY A 70 8.88 -5.27 -3.89
C GLY A 70 7.44 -4.77 -3.71
N LEU A 71 6.45 -5.58 -4.09
CA LEU A 71 5.03 -5.28 -3.91
C LEU A 71 4.64 -5.23 -2.43
N HIS A 72 5.17 -6.14 -1.62
CA HIS A 72 4.99 -6.11 -0.17
C HIS A 72 5.48 -4.77 0.43
N ASN A 73 6.70 -4.35 0.08
CA ASN A 73 7.27 -3.09 0.57
C ASN A 73 6.47 -1.87 0.10
N ALA A 74 6.03 -1.87 -1.16
CA ALA A 74 5.16 -0.83 -1.70
C ALA A 74 3.83 -0.76 -0.95
N LEU A 75 3.19 -1.91 -0.67
CA LEU A 75 1.95 -1.97 0.10
C LEU A 75 2.16 -1.49 1.53
N LEU A 76 3.21 -1.94 2.20
CA LEU A 76 3.51 -1.52 3.56
C LEU A 76 3.73 0.00 3.64
N ARG A 77 4.52 0.56 2.72
CA ARG A 77 4.71 2.02 2.62
C ARG A 77 3.41 2.73 2.31
N GLY A 78 2.59 2.21 1.40
CA GLY A 78 1.27 2.76 1.06
C GLY A 78 0.34 2.79 2.27
N ILE A 79 0.25 1.69 3.03
CA ILE A 79 -0.58 1.59 4.24
C ILE A 79 -0.08 2.55 5.32
N ILE A 80 1.22 2.56 5.61
CA ILE A 80 1.79 3.46 6.63
C ILE A 80 1.60 4.93 6.24
N THR A 81 1.84 5.27 4.97
CA THR A 81 1.66 6.63 4.45
C THR A 81 0.19 7.02 4.51
N ASN A 82 -0.72 6.14 4.09
CA ASN A 82 -2.16 6.39 4.18
C ASN A 82 -2.60 6.60 5.63
N VAL A 83 -2.23 5.72 6.56
CA VAL A 83 -2.56 5.85 7.99
C VAL A 83 -1.98 7.12 8.60
N CYS A 84 -0.74 7.49 8.25
CA CYS A 84 -0.09 8.70 8.74
C CYS A 84 -0.72 9.98 8.18
N LEU A 85 -1.11 9.97 6.90
CA LEU A 85 -1.83 11.08 6.25
C LEU A 85 -3.30 11.16 6.70
N SER A 86 -3.92 10.04 7.07
CA SER A 86 -5.27 10.02 7.67
C SER A 86 -5.28 10.59 9.10
N LYS A 87 -4.14 10.75 9.77
CA LYS A 87 -4.07 11.42 11.08
C LYS A 87 -4.19 12.95 11.01
N SER A 88 -4.27 13.55 9.82
CA SER A 88 -4.40 15.01 9.66
C SER A 88 -5.79 15.50 9.24
N ASN A 89 -6.85 14.67 9.30
CA ASN A 89 -8.21 15.08 8.94
C ASN A 89 -9.27 14.70 10.00
N THR A 90 -8.94 14.85 11.27
CA THR A 90 -9.93 14.94 12.35
C THR A 90 -9.50 16.01 13.34
N THR A 91 -9.63 17.28 12.96
CA THR A 91 -10.01 18.38 13.85
C THR A 91 -10.65 19.46 12.97
#